data_AF-H2BVH6-F1
#
_entry.id   AF-H2BVH6-F1
#
_cell.length_a   1.000
_cell.length_b   1.000
_cell.length_c   1.000
_cell.angle_alpha   90.00
_cell.angle_beta   90.00
_cell.angle_gamma   90.00
#
_symmetry.space_group_name_H-M   'P 1'
#
loop_
_entity.id
_entity.type
_entity.pdbx_description
1 polymer ?
#
loop_
_entity_poly.entity_id
_entity_poly.type
_entity_poly.pdbx_seq_one_letter_code
_entity_poly.pdbx_strand_id
1 'polypeptide(L)'
;MKPIKIFFVITILLFTYACNSTKIQKDTLMEITGTIEAIEMSSWQYGTHTISKDENFYALTSEKIDLKTYEGKTVRIKAEKIAGYPVDGGPEYLEVHEIRE
;
A
#
# COMPACT_ATOMS: atom_id res chain seq x y z
N MET A 1 52.66 -35.33 9.67
CA MET A 1 51.42 -35.10 8.89
C MET A 1 50.73 -33.88 9.45
N LYS A 2 50.73 -32.76 8.72
CA LYS A 2 50.06 -31.50 9.11
C LYS A 2 49.20 -31.03 7.93
N PRO A 3 47.87 -31.19 7.98
CA PRO A 3 47.00 -30.38 7.14
C PRO A 3 45.81 -29.84 7.95
N ILE A 4 46.07 -29.02 8.97
CA ILE A 4 45.06 -28.14 9.61
C ILE A 4 45.23 -26.73 9.03
N LYS A 5 45.06 -26.57 7.71
CA LYS A 5 44.96 -25.24 7.06
C LYS A 5 44.03 -25.19 5.85
N ILE A 6 43.43 -26.32 5.46
CA ILE A 6 42.60 -26.40 4.25
C ILE A 6 41.11 -26.28 4.57
N PHE A 7 40.70 -26.43 5.83
CA PHE A 7 39.28 -26.41 6.19
C PHE A 7 38.67 -25.01 6.35
N PHE A 8 39.50 -23.95 6.45
CA PHE A 8 39.01 -22.60 6.73
C PHE A 8 38.65 -21.78 5.47
N VAL A 9 38.86 -22.34 4.26
CA VAL A 9 38.73 -21.60 2.99
C VAL A 9 37.34 -21.78 2.34
N ILE A 10 36.52 -22.73 2.83
CA ILE A 10 35.24 -23.10 2.17
C ILE A 10 34.01 -22.35 2.74
N THR A 11 34.14 -21.65 3.87
CA THR A 11 32.98 -21.00 4.53
C THR A 11 32.66 -19.59 3.98
N ILE A 12 33.51 -19.00 3.14
CA ILE A 12 33.32 -17.65 2.56
C ILE A 12 32.87 -17.77 1.09
N LEU A 13 31.77 -18.48 0.80
CA LEU A 13 31.26 -18.52 -0.58
C LEU A 13 29.75 -18.75 -0.74
N LEU A 14 28.92 -18.38 0.24
CA LEU A 14 27.46 -18.59 0.17
C LEU A 14 26.59 -17.37 0.46
N PHE A 15 27.14 -16.15 0.51
CA PHE A 15 26.33 -14.93 0.79
C PHE A 15 25.88 -14.14 -0.44
N THR A 16 25.98 -14.68 -1.65
CA THR A 16 25.74 -13.88 -2.87
C THR A 16 24.66 -14.43 -3.80
N TYR A 17 23.49 -14.80 -3.29
CA TYR A 17 22.24 -14.88 -4.07
C TYR A 17 21.09 -14.68 -3.06
N ALA A 18 20.14 -13.76 -3.18
CA ALA A 18 19.65 -13.03 -4.31
C ALA A 18 19.08 -11.68 -3.84
N CYS A 19 19.56 -10.58 -4.43
CA CYS A 19 18.75 -9.38 -4.55
C CYS A 19 17.69 -9.72 -5.61
N ASN A 20 16.53 -10.22 -5.17
CA ASN A 20 15.37 -10.21 -6.05
C ASN A 20 15.01 -8.74 -6.25
N SER A 21 15.25 -8.22 -7.45
CA SER A 21 14.51 -7.07 -7.92
C SER A 21 13.04 -7.47 -7.87
N THR A 22 12.33 -7.05 -6.83
CA THR A 22 10.88 -7.11 -6.83
C THR A 22 10.45 -6.33 -8.06
N LYS A 23 10.06 -7.05 -9.12
CA LYS A 23 9.18 -6.48 -10.14
C LYS A 23 8.04 -5.89 -9.33
N ILE A 24 7.95 -4.57 -9.27
CA ILE A 24 6.77 -3.90 -8.72
C ILE A 24 5.61 -4.50 -9.50
N GLN A 25 4.84 -5.35 -8.81
CA GLN A 25 3.68 -6.00 -9.38
C GLN A 25 2.75 -4.87 -9.78
N LYS A 26 2.65 -4.65 -11.08
CA LYS A 26 1.81 -3.61 -11.67
C LYS A 26 0.32 -3.93 -11.52
N ASP A 27 -0.02 -5.07 -10.92
CA ASP A 27 -1.34 -5.68 -10.89
C ASP A 27 -2.15 -5.43 -9.60
N THR A 28 -1.64 -4.67 -8.64
CA THR A 28 -2.39 -4.37 -7.38
C THR A 28 -2.96 -2.94 -7.35
N LEU A 29 -2.64 -2.11 -8.34
CA LEU A 29 -3.17 -0.75 -8.42
C LEU A 29 -4.59 -0.75 -8.98
N MET A 30 -5.53 -0.33 -8.14
CA MET A 30 -6.94 -0.16 -8.49
C MET A 30 -7.19 1.27 -8.96
N GLU A 31 -7.99 1.42 -10.02
CA GLU A 31 -8.56 2.71 -10.40
C GLU A 31 -10.00 2.81 -9.89
N ILE A 32 -10.25 3.83 -9.06
CA ILE A 32 -11.58 4.08 -8.47
C ILE A 32 -11.98 5.50 -8.83
N THR A 33 -13.22 5.68 -9.29
CA THR A 33 -13.81 7.01 -9.46
C THR A 33 -14.86 7.17 -8.38
N GLY A 34 -14.92 8.33 -7.73
CA GLY A 34 -15.88 8.59 -6.66
C GLY A 34 -15.63 9.93 -6.00
N THR A 35 -16.46 10.27 -5.03
CA THR A 35 -16.32 11.53 -4.29
C THR A 35 -15.46 11.34 -3.06
N ILE A 36 -14.46 12.20 -2.88
CA ILE A 36 -13.62 12.21 -1.67
C ILE A 36 -14.32 12.99 -0.56
N GLU A 37 -14.42 12.41 0.63
CA GLU A 37 -14.99 13.03 1.82
C GLU A 37 -14.07 12.84 3.03
N ALA A 38 -14.05 13.78 3.97
CA ALA A 38 -13.30 13.64 5.21
C ALA A 38 -13.99 12.65 6.16
N ILE A 39 -13.20 11.90 6.93
CA ILE A 39 -13.74 11.06 8.01
C ILE A 39 -13.97 11.93 9.24
N GLU A 40 -15.22 12.24 9.54
CA GLU A 40 -15.61 12.98 10.75
C GLU A 40 -15.76 12.05 11.96
N MET A 41 -16.51 10.95 11.78
CA MET A 41 -16.75 9.94 12.82
C MET A 41 -16.83 8.56 12.18
N SER A 42 -15.93 7.67 12.58
CA SER A 42 -15.89 6.27 12.14
C SER A 42 -15.80 5.32 13.33
N SER A 43 -16.38 4.13 13.19
CA SER A 43 -16.16 3.02 14.13
C SER A 43 -14.84 2.29 13.86
N TRP A 44 -14.27 2.44 12.67
CA TRP A 44 -12.96 1.94 12.29
C TRP A 44 -11.88 3.01 12.51
N GLN A 45 -10.73 2.63 13.06
CA GLN A 45 -9.70 3.56 13.56
C GLN A 45 -8.59 3.88 12.52
N TYR A 46 -8.93 3.85 11.23
CA TYR A 46 -7.95 4.05 10.15
C TYR A 46 -8.51 4.83 8.98
N GLY A 47 -7.59 5.37 8.18
CA GLY A 47 -7.88 6.31 7.11
C GLY A 47 -8.14 7.72 7.63
N THR A 48 -8.09 8.66 6.70
CA THR A 48 -8.38 10.08 6.95
C THR A 48 -9.56 10.57 6.13
N HIS A 49 -9.77 9.94 4.97
CA HIS A 49 -10.81 10.28 4.02
C HIS A 49 -11.47 9.01 3.52
N THR A 50 -12.56 9.16 2.79
CA THR A 50 -13.25 8.07 2.12
C THR A 50 -13.46 8.40 0.66
N ILE A 51 -13.58 7.37 -0.16
CA ILE A 51 -14.13 7.50 -1.51
C ILE A 51 -15.33 6.57 -1.68
N SER A 52 -16.42 7.12 -2.18
CA SER A 52 -17.66 6.40 -2.41
C SER A 52 -18.06 6.47 -3.87
N LYS A 53 -18.53 5.33 -4.41
CA LYS A 53 -19.22 5.26 -5.69
C LYS A 53 -20.23 4.13 -5.67
N ASP A 54 -21.49 4.48 -5.91
CA ASP A 54 -22.62 3.56 -5.87
C ASP A 54 -22.65 2.83 -4.51
N GLU A 55 -22.48 1.51 -4.51
CA GLU A 55 -22.47 0.67 -3.30
C GLU A 55 -21.07 0.47 -2.71
N ASN A 56 -20.03 0.96 -3.37
CA ASN A 56 -18.64 0.77 -2.92
C ASN A 56 -18.19 1.94 -2.06
N PHE A 57 -17.54 1.62 -0.95
CA PHE A 57 -17.05 2.57 0.03
C PHE A 57 -15.68 2.11 0.55
N TYR A 58 -14.70 3.00 0.48
CA TYR A 58 -13.31 2.72 0.83
C TYR A 58 -12.78 3.80 1.77
N ALA A 59 -11.96 3.40 2.75
CA ALA A 59 -11.15 4.33 3.53
C ALA A 59 -9.84 4.62 2.78
N LEU A 60 -9.39 5.86 2.86
CA LEU A 60 -8.24 6.38 2.13
C LEU A 60 -7.20 6.95 3.08
N THR A 61 -5.94 6.82 2.67
CA THR A 61 -4.80 7.57 3.16
C THR A 61 -3.86 7.89 2.00
N SER A 62 -2.96 8.83 2.20
CA SER A 62 -1.84 9.05 1.30
C SER A 62 -0.68 9.69 2.06
N GLU A 63 0.52 9.19 1.85
CA GLU A 63 1.73 9.85 2.35
C GLU A 63 2.18 11.01 1.43
N LYS A 64 1.73 11.02 0.17
CA LYS A 64 2.27 11.90 -0.89
C LYS A 64 1.29 12.97 -1.35
N ILE A 65 0.00 12.78 -1.11
CA ILE A 65 -1.07 13.63 -1.63
C ILE A 65 -1.91 14.15 -0.47
N ASP A 66 -2.12 15.45 -0.43
CA ASP A 66 -3.05 16.06 0.50
C ASP A 66 -4.50 15.82 0.03
N LEU A 67 -5.14 14.79 0.57
CA LEU A 67 -6.51 14.40 0.23
C LEU A 67 -7.54 15.50 0.56
N LYS A 68 -7.23 16.38 1.52
CA LYS A 68 -8.10 17.49 1.91
C LYS A 68 -8.41 18.44 0.75
N THR A 69 -7.45 18.63 -0.16
CA THR A 69 -7.61 19.50 -1.34
C THR A 69 -8.67 18.98 -2.33
N TYR A 70 -9.11 17.73 -2.15
CA TYR A 70 -10.09 17.06 -2.99
C TYR A 70 -11.42 16.75 -2.28
N GLU A 71 -11.61 17.20 -1.03
CA GLU A 71 -12.87 17.06 -0.32
C GLU A 71 -14.05 17.63 -1.14
N GLY A 72 -15.13 16.85 -1.25
CA GLY A 72 -16.32 17.18 -2.02
C GLY A 72 -16.18 17.06 -3.55
N LYS A 73 -14.99 16.70 -4.06
CA LYS A 73 -14.76 16.52 -5.50
C LYS A 73 -14.94 15.06 -5.91
N THR A 74 -15.62 14.85 -7.04
CA THR A 74 -15.61 13.56 -7.73
C THR A 74 -14.33 13.45 -8.55
N VAL A 75 -13.48 12.49 -8.21
CA VAL A 75 -12.16 12.29 -8.84
C VAL A 75 -11.95 10.81 -9.18
N ARG A 76 -10.99 10.56 -10.07
CA ARG A 76 -10.44 9.23 -10.32
C ARG A 76 -9.10 9.09 -9.61
N ILE A 77 -9.00 8.12 -8.72
CA ILE A 77 -7.78 7.80 -7.99
C ILE A 77 -7.14 6.52 -8.54
N LYS A 78 -5.82 6.41 -8.40
CA LYS A 78 -5.12 5.12 -8.38
C LYS A 78 -4.63 4.83 -6.98
N ALA A 79 -4.96 3.65 -6.47
CA ALA A 79 -4.64 3.28 -5.11
C ALA A 79 -4.31 1.79 -4.97
N GLU A 80 -3.58 1.44 -3.92
CA GLU A 80 -3.25 0.07 -3.54
C GLU A 80 -3.95 -0.31 -2.23
N LYS A 81 -4.40 -1.56 -2.10
CA LYS A 81 -4.93 -2.07 -0.82
C LYS A 81 -3.82 -2.17 0.22
N ILE A 82 -4.06 -1.65 1.41
CA ILE A 82 -3.15 -1.79 2.54
C ILE A 82 -3.39 -3.15 3.19
N ALA A 83 -2.39 -4.03 3.13
CA ALA A 83 -2.46 -5.37 3.68
C ALA A 83 -2.75 -5.36 5.19
N GLY A 84 -3.53 -6.33 5.65
CA GLY A 84 -3.91 -6.45 7.07
C GLY A 84 -5.18 -5.69 7.46
N TYR A 85 -5.83 -5.00 6.51
CA TYR A 85 -7.12 -4.32 6.71
C TYR A 85 -8.22 -4.96 5.85
N PRO A 86 -9.50 -4.90 6.28
CA PRO A 86 -9.98 -4.29 7.53
C PRO A 86 -9.71 -5.15 8.77
N VAL A 87 -9.49 -4.50 9.93
CA VAL A 87 -9.29 -5.18 11.23
C VAL A 87 -10.60 -5.28 12.02
N ASP A 88 -11.34 -4.18 12.17
CA ASP A 88 -12.55 -4.08 13.00
C ASP A 88 -13.86 -3.99 12.18
N GLY A 89 -13.90 -4.66 11.01
CA GLY A 89 -15.09 -4.64 10.14
C GLY A 89 -15.35 -3.32 9.42
N GLY A 90 -14.35 -2.43 9.37
CA GLY A 90 -14.40 -1.21 8.54
C GLY A 90 -14.29 -1.51 7.04
N PRO A 91 -14.30 -0.46 6.19
CA PRO A 91 -14.16 -0.62 4.74
C PRO A 91 -12.74 -1.05 4.36
N GLU A 92 -12.58 -1.48 3.11
CA GLU A 92 -11.23 -1.69 2.56
C GLU A 92 -10.40 -0.40 2.66
N TYR A 93 -9.13 -0.56 3.01
CA TYR A 93 -8.21 0.55 3.25
C TYR A 93 -7.23 0.70 2.11
N LEU A 94 -7.14 1.89 1.53
CA LEU A 94 -6.36 2.15 0.33
C LEU A 94 -5.32 3.27 0.53
N GLU A 95 -4.10 3.04 0.05
CA GLU A 95 -3.05 4.04 -0.11
C GLU A 95 -3.18 4.69 -1.50
N VAL A 96 -3.44 5.99 -1.54
CA VAL A 96 -3.64 6.74 -2.79
C VAL A 96 -2.30 7.23 -3.34
N HIS A 97 -2.07 6.96 -4.63
CA HIS A 97 -0.81 7.30 -5.32
C HIS A 97 -0.97 8.33 -6.44
N GLU A 98 -2.14 8.40 -7.09
CA GLU A 98 -2.44 9.40 -8.13
C GLU A 98 -3.92 9.84 -8.01
N ILE A 99 -4.21 11.11 -8.31
CA ILE A 99 -5.57 11.66 -8.43
C ILE A 99 -5.70 12.39 -9.77
N ARG A 100 -6.86 12.23 -10.42
CA ARG A 100 -7.27 12.93 -11.65
C ARG A 100 -8.69 13.48 -11.49
N GLU A 101 -8.85 14.77 -11.79
CA GLU A 101 -10.14 15.49 -11.80
C GLU A 101 -10.86 15.35 -13.15
#